data_AF-A0A7V0PS42-F1
#
_entry.id   AF-A0A7V0PS42-F1
#
_cell.length_a   1.000
_cell.length_b   1.000
_cell.length_c   1.000
_cell.angle_alpha   90.00
_cell.angle_beta   90.00
_cell.angle_gamma   90.00
#
_symmetry.space_group_name_H-M   'P 1'
#
loop_
_entity.id
_entity.type
_entity.pdbx_description
1 polymer ?
#
loop_
_entity_poly.entity_id
_entity_poly.type
_entity_poly.pdbx_seq_one_letter_code
_entity_poly.pdbx_strand_id
1 'polypeptide(L)'
;MDAPGKSGLGSKMKSSLKKSLRFHFAGGGTGGHLFPALALADEINRRFPAAEITFWGTKRGIEAKIIPETAYKLEYIPVRGFQRRL
;
A
#
# COMPACT_ATOMS: atom_id res chain seq x y z
N MET A 1 38.91 -23.15 -33.19
CA MET A 1 37.45 -23.15 -33.32
C MET A 1 36.89 -22.96 -31.92
N ASP A 2 36.30 -21.78 -31.74
CA ASP A 2 35.37 -21.28 -30.71
C ASP A 2 35.72 -21.29 -29.20
N ALA A 3 35.73 -20.08 -28.66
CA ALA A 3 35.71 -19.72 -27.23
C ALA A 3 34.26 -19.74 -26.68
N PRO A 4 33.89 -19.10 -25.55
CA PRO A 4 34.46 -18.97 -24.20
C PRO A 4 33.36 -19.28 -23.13
N GLY A 5 33.58 -18.93 -21.85
CA GLY A 5 32.51 -18.22 -21.13
C GLY A 5 32.02 -18.80 -19.79
N LYS A 6 32.60 -18.22 -18.74
CA LYS A 6 32.08 -17.96 -17.39
C LYS A 6 30.55 -17.94 -17.24
N SER A 7 30.15 -18.14 -15.98
CA SER A 7 29.14 -17.36 -15.23
C SER A 7 27.87 -18.10 -14.83
N GLY A 8 27.45 -17.91 -13.57
CA GLY A 8 26.03 -18.01 -13.24
C GLY A 8 25.64 -18.46 -11.85
N LEU A 9 26.52 -19.14 -11.08
CA LEU A 9 26.14 -19.64 -9.74
C LEU A 9 25.89 -18.50 -8.71
N GLY A 10 26.05 -17.24 -9.11
CA GLY A 10 25.83 -16.06 -8.28
C GLY A 10 24.52 -15.28 -8.54
N SER A 11 23.57 -15.79 -9.35
CA SER A 11 22.32 -15.06 -9.62
C SER A 11 21.21 -15.34 -8.59
N LYS A 12 21.20 -16.53 -7.97
CA LYS A 12 20.09 -17.01 -7.13
C LYS A 12 20.04 -16.40 -5.72
N MET A 13 21.01 -15.55 -5.35
CA MET A 13 21.16 -15.02 -3.99
C MET A 13 21.38 -13.49 -3.93
N LYS A 14 21.27 -12.80 -5.07
CA LYS A 14 21.40 -11.33 -5.16
C LYS A 14 20.05 -10.60 -5.26
N SER A 15 18.92 -11.29 -5.09
CA SER A 15 17.61 -10.64 -4.91
C SER A 15 17.35 -10.26 -3.44
N SER A 16 18.40 -10.24 -2.62
CA SER A 16 18.36 -9.74 -1.24
C SER A 16 17.79 -8.32 -1.24
N LEU A 17 16.52 -8.24 -0.86
CA LEU A 17 15.83 -7.06 -0.34
C LEU A 17 15.98 -5.81 -1.21
N LYS A 18 15.44 -5.83 -2.43
CA LYS A 18 14.96 -4.55 -2.99
C LYS A 18 13.78 -4.11 -2.12
N LYS A 19 14.08 -3.31 -1.10
CA LYS A 19 13.11 -2.85 -0.10
C LYS A 19 11.97 -2.16 -0.85
N SER A 20 10.78 -2.78 -0.85
CA SER A 20 9.60 -2.15 -1.42
C SER A 20 9.18 -0.97 -0.54
N LEU A 21 8.79 0.13 -1.17
CA LEU A 21 8.19 1.25 -0.48
C LEU A 21 6.79 0.85 -0.03
N ARG A 22 6.47 1.12 1.24
CA ARG A 22 5.17 0.79 1.82
C ARG A 22 4.48 2.06 2.25
N PHE A 23 3.25 2.25 1.78
CA PHE A 23 2.43 3.42 2.07
C PHE A 23 1.17 2.99 2.81
N HIS A 24 0.91 3.67 3.92
CA HIS A 24 -0.27 3.45 4.74
C HIS A 24 -1.09 4.72 4.80
N PHE A 25 -2.36 4.62 4.39
CA PHE A 25 -3.31 5.72 4.46
C PHE A 25 -4.24 5.52 5.64
N ALA A 26 -4.12 6.39 6.64
CA ALA A 26 -5.03 6.46 7.78
C ALA A 26 -5.72 7.83 7.75
N GLY A 27 -7.03 7.82 7.49
CA GLY A 27 -7.77 9.04 7.19
C GLY A 27 -9.10 8.70 6.53
N GLY A 28 -9.99 8.08 7.29
CA GLY A 28 -11.30 7.61 6.84
C GLY A 28 -12.43 8.15 7.71
N GLY A 29 -13.66 7.78 7.38
CA GLY A 29 -14.88 8.24 8.04
C GLY A 29 -15.84 8.92 7.07
N THR A 30 -15.35 9.79 6.18
CA THR A 30 -16.10 10.45 5.11
C THR A 30 -15.28 10.57 3.82
N GLY A 31 -15.91 11.00 2.72
CA GLY A 31 -15.26 11.09 1.40
C GLY A 31 -14.14 12.13 1.32
N GLY A 32 -14.20 13.20 2.14
CA GLY A 32 -13.28 14.34 2.05
C GLY A 32 -11.79 14.00 2.28
N HIS A 33 -11.49 12.94 3.03
CA HIS A 33 -10.12 12.44 3.21
C HIS A 33 -9.83 11.23 2.33
N LEU A 34 -10.85 10.40 2.07
CA LEU A 34 -10.69 9.17 1.30
C LEU A 34 -10.31 9.43 -0.15
N PHE A 35 -11.01 10.32 -0.85
CA PHE A 35 -10.76 10.53 -2.28
C PHE A 35 -9.39 11.18 -2.56
N PRO A 36 -8.92 12.18 -1.77
CA PRO A 36 -7.55 12.65 -1.90
C PRO A 36 -6.51 11.56 -1.62
N ALA A 37 -6.75 10.69 -0.64
CA ALA A 37 -5.86 9.56 -0.35
C ALA A 37 -5.82 8.54 -1.49
N LEU A 38 -6.96 8.26 -2.14
CA LEU A 38 -7.03 7.44 -3.35
C LEU A 38 -6.27 8.05 -4.52
N ALA A 39 -6.46 9.33 -4.80
CA ALA A 39 -5.72 10.01 -5.86
C ALA A 39 -4.20 9.96 -5.64
N LEU A 40 -3.76 10.10 -4.37
CA LEU A 40 -2.35 9.96 -4.02
C LEU A 40 -1.86 8.52 -4.14
N ALA A 41 -2.67 7.53 -3.74
CA ALA A 41 -2.37 6.11 -3.92
C ALA A 41 -2.19 5.76 -5.40
N ASP A 42 -3.06 6.26 -6.28
CA ASP A 42 -2.97 6.06 -7.73
C ASP A 42 -1.65 6.61 -8.29
N GLU A 43 -1.29 7.83 -7.90
CA GLU A 43 -0.04 8.44 -8.35
C GLU A 43 1.20 7.73 -7.80
N ILE A 44 1.16 7.27 -6.55
CA ILE A 44 2.23 6.45 -5.97
C ILE A 44 2.38 5.14 -6.73
N ASN A 45 1.28 4.43 -6.99
CA ASN A 45 1.30 3.17 -7.73
C ASN A 45 1.86 3.36 -9.15
N ARG A 46 1.52 4.49 -9.80
CA ARG A 46 2.05 4.84 -11.12
C ARG A 46 3.57 5.09 -11.11
N ARG A 47 4.09 5.80 -10.10
CA ARG A 47 5.53 6.12 -9.98
C ARG A 47 6.36 4.94 -9.44
N PHE A 48 5.76 4.13 -8.58
CA PHE A 48 6.40 3.04 -7.88
C PHE A 48 5.53 1.77 -7.98
N PRO A 49 5.50 1.07 -9.13
CA PRO A 49 4.63 -0.09 -9.35
C PRO A 49 4.87 -1.28 -8.41
N ALA A 50 6.03 -1.30 -7.74
CA ALA A 50 6.36 -2.32 -6.74
C ALA A 50 5.89 -1.94 -5.33
N ALA A 51 5.38 -0.72 -5.12
CA ALA A 51 5.01 -0.23 -3.80
C ALA A 51 3.80 -0.99 -3.25
N GLU A 52 3.83 -1.25 -1.94
CA GLU A 52 2.71 -1.83 -1.22
C GLU A 52 1.85 -0.70 -0.65
N ILE A 53 0.57 -0.65 -1.03
CA ILE A 53 -0.37 0.37 -0.57
C ILE A 53 -1.46 -0.29 0.27
N THR A 54 -1.69 0.25 1.46
CA THR A 54 -2.75 -0.22 2.36
C THR A 54 -3.52 0.95 2.95
N PHE A 55 -4.85 0.88 2.90
CA PHE A 55 -5.76 1.78 3.60
C PHE A 55 -6.12 1.18 4.94
N TRP A 56 -6.04 2.00 6.00
CA TRP A 56 -6.49 1.66 7.33
C TRP A 56 -7.79 2.39 7.63
N GLY A 57 -8.83 1.61 7.93
CA GLY A 57 -10.18 2.11 8.07
C GLY A 57 -10.93 1.51 9.24
N THR A 58 -12.17 1.94 9.37
CA THR A 58 -13.15 1.31 10.26
C THR A 58 -14.22 0.63 9.44
N LYS A 59 -14.94 -0.34 10.04
CA LYS A 59 -16.12 -0.95 9.40
C LYS A 59 -17.30 0.02 9.20
N ARG A 60 -17.20 1.25 9.72
CA ARG A 60 -18.29 2.23 9.74
C ARG A 60 -18.10 3.37 8.73
N GLY A 61 -16.86 3.69 8.37
CA GLY A 61 -16.56 4.77 7.45
C GLY A 61 -16.81 4.40 5.99
N ILE A 62 -16.89 5.41 5.11
CA ILE A 62 -17.12 5.23 3.67
C ILE A 62 -16.04 4.37 3.00
N GLU A 63 -14.83 4.33 3.57
CA GLU A 63 -13.73 3.47 3.11
C GLU A 63 -14.10 1.98 3.06
N ALA A 64 -14.98 1.52 3.96
CA ALA A 64 -15.43 0.13 3.99
C ALA A 64 -16.27 -0.27 2.77
N LYS A 65 -16.83 0.71 2.06
CA LYS A 65 -17.60 0.49 0.82
C LYS A 65 -16.76 0.73 -0.42
N ILE A 66 -15.89 1.73 -0.38
CA ILE A 66 -15.18 2.20 -1.59
C ILE A 66 -13.88 1.42 -1.82
N ILE A 67 -13.04 1.21 -0.79
CA ILE A 67 -11.73 0.58 -1.00
C ILE A 67 -11.82 -0.85 -1.56
N PRO A 68 -12.78 -1.71 -1.13
CA PRO A 68 -12.93 -3.05 -1.71
C PRO A 68 -13.19 -3.06 -3.22
N GLU A 69 -13.71 -1.97 -3.79
CA GLU A 69 -13.96 -1.81 -5.22
C GLU A 69 -12.72 -1.28 -6.00
N THR A 70 -11.60 -1.08 -5.30
CA THR A 70 -10.33 -0.61 -5.88
C THR A 70 -9.27 -1.72 -5.88
N ALA A 71 -8.10 -1.45 -6.45
CA ALA A 71 -6.95 -2.35 -6.39
C ALA A 71 -6.22 -2.35 -5.02
N TYR A 72 -6.65 -1.52 -4.06
CA TYR A 72 -5.93 -1.31 -2.81
C TYR A 72 -6.40 -2.19 -1.66
N LYS A 73 -5.45 -2.57 -0.80
CA LYS A 73 -5.73 -3.35 0.39
C LYS A 73 -6.43 -2.48 1.44
N LEU A 74 -7.50 -3.00 2.06
CA LEU A 74 -8.13 -2.43 3.25
C LEU A 74 -7.84 -3.28 4.48
N GLU A 75 -7.35 -2.65 5.54
CA GLU A 75 -7.23 -3.24 6.87
C GLU A 75 -8.13 -2.49 7.84
N TYR A 76 -8.86 -3.24 8.67
CA TYR A 76 -9.74 -2.65 9.66
C TYR A 76 -9.05 -2.55 11.02
N ILE A 77 -9.11 -1.36 11.61
CA ILE A 77 -8.64 -1.11 12.97
C ILE A 77 -9.80 -0.69 13.89
N PRO A 78 -9.83 -1.15 15.14
CA PRO A 78 -10.86 -0.73 16.09
C PRO A 78 -10.59 0.71 16.56
N VAL A 79 -11.37 1.66 16.02
CA VAL A 79 -11.28 3.09 16.39
C VAL A 79 -12.56 3.53 17.10
N ARG A 80 -12.39 4.32 18.16
CA ARG A 80 -13.44 5.08 18.84
C ARG A 80 -12.98 6.52 19.03
N GLY A 81 -13.95 7.45 19.06
CA GLY A 81 -13.66 8.84 19.40
C GLY A 81 -13.04 8.93 20.79
N PHE A 82 -12.07 9.83 20.94
CA PHE A 82 -11.49 10.11 22.24
C PHE A 82 -12.52 10.83 23.11
N GLN A 83 -12.88 10.24 24.25
CA GLN A 83 -13.83 10.85 25.18
C GLN A 83 -13.15 12.02 25.90
N ARG A 84 -13.55 13.24 25.55
CA ARG A 84 -12.93 14.48 26.04
C ARG A 84 -13.57 15.01 27.33
N ARG A 85 -14.60 14.36 27.88
CA ARG A 85 -15.26 14.76 29.12
C ARG A 85 -15.65 13.54 29.96
N LEU A 86 -15.33 13.62 31.25
CA LEU A 86 -15.73 12.67 32.29
C LEU A 86 -17.22 12.80 32.61
#